data_AF-A0A948XJF3-F1
#
_entry.id   AF-A0A948XJF3-F1
#
_cell.length_a   1.000
_cell.length_b   1.000
_cell.length_c   1.000
_cell.angle_alpha   90.00
_cell.angle_beta   90.00
_cell.angle_gamma   90.00
#
_symmetry.space_group_name_H-M   'P 1'
#
loop_
_entity.id
_entity.type
_entity.pdbx_description
1 polymer ?
#
loop_
_entity_poly.entity_id
_entity_poly.type
_entity_poly.pdbx_seq_one_letter_code
_entity_poly.pdbx_strand_id
1 'polypeptide(L)'
;SDGLLQRAIERRHDRLTAFADRFAPAMTRRLDQDATRLAALSRALSGLNPKTPKPGFARVDSEDGAMIAAAAALHDGQAVRLVFADGSRGAHIDGGEAVPVRPKAAPAPARPKAPPPGQGDLF
;
A
#
# COMPACT_ATOMS: atom_id res chain seq x y z
N SER A 1 60.23 1.04 -27.30
CA SER A 1 58.80 1.29 -27.61
C SER A 1 57.87 0.56 -26.66
N ASP A 2 58.19 -0.69 -26.28
CA ASP A 2 57.35 -1.56 -25.43
C ASP A 2 57.04 -1.01 -24.02
N GLY A 3 58.03 -0.44 -23.34
CA GLY A 3 57.86 0.06 -21.96
C GLY A 3 56.88 1.24 -21.82
N LEU A 4 56.57 1.97 -22.90
CA LEU A 4 55.57 3.04 -22.88
C LEU A 4 54.14 2.48 -23.01
N LEU A 5 53.98 1.44 -23.83
CA LEU A 5 52.71 0.72 -23.97
C LEU A 5 52.35 0.02 -22.66
N GLN A 6 53.31 -0.67 -22.04
CA GLN A 6 53.09 -1.36 -20.77
C GLN A 6 52.61 -0.41 -19.66
N ARG A 7 53.25 0.75 -19.50
CA ARG A 7 52.81 1.77 -18.53
C ARG A 7 51.43 2.33 -18.85
N ALA A 8 51.05 2.41 -20.12
CA ALA A 8 49.71 2.86 -20.51
C ALA A 8 48.64 1.80 -20.16
N ILE A 9 48.96 0.52 -20.30
CA ILE A 9 48.11 -0.60 -19.90
C ILE A 9 47.94 -0.63 -18.38
N GLU A 10 49.03 -0.55 -17.61
CA GLU A 10 49.00 -0.52 -16.14
C GLU A 10 48.12 0.63 -15.61
N ARG A 11 48.31 1.86 -16.11
CA ARG A 11 47.48 3.00 -15.71
C ARG A 11 46.00 2.85 -16.05
N ARG A 12 45.66 2.15 -17.13
CA ARG A 12 44.27 1.86 -17.49
C ARG A 12 43.69 0.79 -16.57
N HIS A 13 44.50 -0.22 -16.22
CA HIS A 13 44.12 -1.25 -15.26
C HIS A 13 43.85 -0.65 -13.88
N ASP A 14 44.75 0.17 -13.35
CA ASP A 14 44.58 0.81 -12.03
C ASP A 14 43.32 1.68 -11.97
N ARG A 15 43.02 2.42 -13.05
CA ARG A 15 41.78 3.22 -13.15
C ARG A 15 40.54 2.35 -13.16
N LEU A 16 40.58 1.21 -13.85
CA LEU A 16 39.46 0.27 -13.89
C LEU A 16 39.23 -0.37 -12.52
N THR A 17 40.30 -0.79 -11.85
CA THR A 17 40.25 -1.37 -10.49
C THR A 17 39.68 -0.36 -9.50
N ALA A 18 40.20 0.87 -9.48
CA ALA A 18 39.69 1.94 -8.62
C ALA A 18 38.23 2.33 -8.92
N PHE A 19 37.75 2.12 -10.15
CA PHE A 19 36.34 2.27 -10.48
C PHE A 19 35.50 1.10 -9.96
N ALA A 20 35.95 -0.13 -10.19
CA ALA A 20 35.29 -1.35 -9.73
C ALA A 20 35.14 -1.38 -8.19
N ASP A 21 36.21 -1.02 -7.47
CA ASP A 21 36.25 -0.98 -6.00
C ASP A 21 35.23 -0.01 -5.40
N ARG A 22 34.88 1.05 -6.13
CA ARG A 22 33.87 2.03 -5.71
C ARG A 22 32.48 1.67 -6.21
N PHE A 23 32.38 1.11 -7.39
CA PHE A 23 31.11 0.76 -8.03
C PHE A 23 30.43 -0.42 -7.32
N ALA A 24 31.18 -1.49 -7.05
CA ALA A 24 30.64 -2.68 -6.41
C ALA A 24 29.91 -2.39 -5.08
N PRO A 25 30.52 -1.74 -4.07
CA PRO A 25 29.84 -1.46 -2.82
C PRO A 25 28.71 -0.44 -2.97
N ALA A 26 28.80 0.51 -3.92
CA ALA A 26 27.72 1.45 -4.18
C ALA A 26 26.49 0.75 -4.78
N MET A 27 26.71 -0.19 -5.70
CA MET A 27 25.64 -0.98 -6.31
C MET A 27 25.00 -1.93 -5.29
N THR A 28 25.79 -2.63 -4.47
CA THR A 28 25.27 -3.49 -3.40
C THR A 28 24.37 -2.71 -2.44
N ARG A 29 24.85 -1.56 -1.93
CA ARG A 29 24.04 -0.70 -1.05
C ARG A 29 22.74 -0.25 -1.71
N ARG A 30 22.76 0.05 -3.02
CA ARG A 30 21.57 0.46 -3.75
C ARG A 30 20.56 -0.68 -3.85
N LEU A 31 21.02 -1.89 -4.17
CA LEU A 31 20.17 -3.07 -4.24
C LEU A 31 19.55 -3.41 -2.88
N ASP A 32 20.32 -3.31 -1.79
CA ASP A 32 19.82 -3.56 -0.43
C ASP A 32 18.74 -2.54 -0.02
N GLN A 33 18.93 -1.27 -0.38
CA GLN A 33 17.94 -0.21 -0.15
C GLN A 33 16.66 -0.46 -0.95
N ASP A 34 16.80 -0.80 -2.24
CA ASP A 34 15.66 -1.07 -3.12
C ASP A 34 14.90 -2.33 -2.66
N ALA A 35 15.60 -3.37 -2.22
CA ALA A 35 15.00 -4.58 -1.62
C ALA A 35 14.24 -4.25 -0.33
N THR A 36 14.83 -3.45 0.56
CA THR A 36 14.19 -3.00 1.80
C THR A 36 12.91 -2.20 1.52
N ARG A 37 12.97 -1.30 0.54
CA ARG A 37 11.83 -0.49 0.09
C ARG A 37 10.73 -1.36 -0.49
N LEU A 38 11.07 -2.32 -1.36
CA LEU A 38 10.12 -3.26 -1.93
C LEU A 38 9.42 -4.10 -0.85
N ALA A 39 10.17 -4.59 0.14
CA ALA A 39 9.61 -5.34 1.25
C ALA A 39 8.68 -4.50 2.14
N ALA A 40 8.98 -3.21 2.34
CA ALA A 40 8.08 -2.29 3.05
C ALA A 40 6.78 -2.04 2.26
N LEU A 41 6.87 -1.81 0.95
CA LEU A 41 5.72 -1.61 0.07
C LEU A 41 4.84 -2.86 0.00
N SER A 42 5.44 -4.05 -0.09
CA SER A 42 4.71 -5.33 -0.07
C SER A 42 3.92 -5.50 1.23
N ARG A 43 4.54 -5.24 2.39
CA ARG A 43 3.85 -5.28 3.69
C ARG A 43 2.71 -4.26 3.79
N ALA A 44 2.93 -3.04 3.31
CA ALA A 44 1.90 -2.01 3.27
C ALA A 44 0.72 -2.45 2.38
N LEU A 45 1.01 -3.03 1.21
CA LEU A 45 -0.02 -3.56 0.31
C LEU A 45 -0.81 -4.70 0.95
N SER A 46 -0.16 -5.64 1.63
CA SER A 46 -0.84 -6.71 2.37
C SER A 46 -1.74 -6.17 3.47
N GLY A 47 -1.30 -5.16 4.22
CA GLY A 47 -2.12 -4.51 5.26
C GLY A 47 -3.29 -3.70 4.69
N LEU A 48 -3.13 -3.14 3.50
CA LEU A 48 -4.14 -2.41 2.75
C LEU A 48 -5.03 -3.31 1.88
N ASN A 49 -4.89 -4.64 1.95
CA ASN A 49 -5.73 -5.55 1.19
C ASN A 49 -6.94 -5.98 2.03
N PRO A 50 -8.09 -5.25 1.96
CA PRO A 50 -9.31 -5.67 2.65
C PRO A 50 -9.90 -6.96 2.08
N LYS A 51 -9.30 -7.54 1.03
CA LYS A 51 -9.80 -8.76 0.39
C LYS A 51 -9.47 -10.02 1.16
N THR A 52 -8.47 -10.01 2.04
CA THR A 52 -8.11 -11.16 2.87
C THR A 52 -8.49 -10.89 4.33
N PRO A 53 -9.60 -11.46 4.82
CA PRO A 53 -9.98 -11.31 6.22
C PRO A 53 -8.93 -11.93 7.15
N LYS A 54 -8.84 -11.42 8.37
CA LYS A 54 -7.96 -11.97 9.41
C LYS A 54 -8.35 -13.42 9.74
N PRO A 55 -7.42 -14.26 10.22
CA PRO A 55 -7.75 -15.61 10.68
C PRO A 55 -8.91 -15.58 11.69
N GLY A 56 -9.91 -16.44 11.49
CA GLY A 56 -11.12 -16.47 12.33
C GLY A 56 -12.19 -15.41 11.99
N PHE A 57 -11.96 -14.56 10.99
CA PHE A 57 -12.95 -13.62 10.46
C PHE A 57 -13.36 -14.00 9.05
N ALA A 58 -14.58 -13.61 8.66
CA ALA A 58 -15.08 -13.75 7.30
C ALA A 58 -15.47 -12.37 6.75
N ARG A 59 -15.23 -12.15 5.46
CA ARG A 59 -15.87 -11.09 4.70
C ARG A 59 -17.22 -11.60 4.22
N VAL A 60 -18.26 -10.78 4.34
CA VAL A 60 -19.60 -11.10 3.84
C VAL A 60 -19.77 -10.44 2.48
N ASP A 61 -20.03 -11.25 1.46
CA ASP A 61 -20.35 -10.78 0.11
C ASP A 61 -21.81 -11.17 -0.22
N SER A 62 -22.47 -10.33 -1.02
CA SER A 62 -23.74 -10.66 -1.65
C SER A 62 -23.57 -11.82 -2.65
N GLU A 63 -24.67 -12.38 -3.13
CA GLU A 63 -24.67 -13.40 -4.19
C GLU A 63 -23.95 -12.90 -5.47
N ASP A 64 -24.08 -11.61 -5.77
CA ASP A 64 -23.40 -10.94 -6.89
C ASP A 64 -21.91 -10.63 -6.64
N GLY A 65 -21.38 -10.98 -5.45
CA GLY A 65 -19.97 -10.76 -5.09
C GLY A 65 -19.63 -9.36 -4.54
N ALA A 66 -20.63 -8.51 -4.30
CA ALA A 66 -20.43 -7.21 -3.67
C ALA A 66 -20.22 -7.34 -2.15
N MET A 67 -19.18 -6.69 -1.61
CA MET A 67 -18.89 -6.72 -0.17
C MET A 67 -19.96 -5.98 0.64
N ILE A 68 -20.52 -6.65 1.64
CA ILE A 68 -21.49 -6.10 2.59
C ILE A 68 -20.76 -5.73 3.88
N ALA A 69 -20.64 -4.42 4.14
CA ALA A 69 -19.84 -3.90 5.26
C ALA A 69 -20.64 -3.65 6.55
N ALA A 70 -21.97 -3.76 6.52
CA ALA A 70 -22.84 -3.44 7.66
C ALA A 70 -23.99 -4.45 7.78
N ALA A 71 -24.29 -4.87 9.01
CA ALA A 71 -25.40 -5.79 9.28
C ALA A 71 -26.77 -5.21 8.90
N ALA A 72 -26.95 -3.89 8.96
CA ALA A 72 -28.20 -3.23 8.55
C ALA A 72 -28.49 -3.33 7.04
N ALA A 73 -27.49 -3.71 6.23
CA ALA A 73 -27.68 -3.98 4.81
C ALA A 73 -28.08 -5.44 4.54
N LEU A 74 -28.20 -6.27 5.59
CA LEU A 74 -28.65 -7.66 5.50
C LEU A 74 -30.13 -7.78 5.82
N HIS A 75 -30.78 -8.79 5.25
CA HIS A 75 -32.21 -9.06 5.42
C HIS A 75 -32.41 -10.53 5.81
N ASP A 76 -33.49 -10.82 6.53
CA ASP A 76 -33.85 -12.18 6.90
C ASP A 76 -34.02 -13.07 5.65
N GLY A 77 -33.45 -14.28 5.69
CA GLY A 77 -33.40 -15.24 4.59
C GLY A 77 -32.39 -14.92 3.48
N GLN A 78 -31.69 -13.77 3.52
CA GLN A 78 -30.76 -13.37 2.47
C GLN A 78 -29.61 -14.38 2.33
N ALA A 79 -29.41 -14.87 1.10
CA ALA A 79 -28.24 -15.66 0.75
C ALA A 79 -27.00 -14.76 0.68
N VAL A 80 -25.94 -15.16 1.37
CA VAL A 80 -24.66 -14.47 1.37
C VAL A 80 -23.52 -15.47 1.18
N ARG A 81 -22.36 -14.96 0.78
CA ARG A 81 -21.12 -15.72 0.72
C ARG A 81 -20.18 -15.23 1.82
N LEU A 82 -19.79 -16.15 2.70
CA LEU A 82 -18.72 -15.94 3.67
C LEU A 82 -17.39 -16.27 2.99
N VAL A 83 -16.50 -15.30 2.91
CA VAL A 83 -15.16 -15.43 2.32
C VAL A 83 -14.14 -15.42 3.45
N PHE A 84 -13.39 -16.51 3.57
CA PHE A 84 -12.27 -16.70 4.48
C PHE A 84 -10.94 -16.58 3.70
N ALA A 85 -9.82 -16.61 4.42
CA ALA A 85 -8.50 -16.57 3.79
C ALA A 85 -8.18 -17.84 2.96
N ASP A 86 -8.80 -18.97 3.29
CA ASP A 86 -8.58 -20.29 2.69
C ASP A 86 -9.70 -20.74 1.74
N GLY A 87 -10.83 -20.03 1.69
CA GLY A 87 -11.95 -20.40 0.84
C GLY A 87 -13.21 -19.59 1.07
N SER A 88 -14.33 -20.05 0.53
CA SER A 88 -15.63 -19.41 0.72
C SER A 88 -16.76 -20.42 0.91
N ARG A 89 -17.79 -20.06 1.67
CA ARG A 89 -18.97 -20.88 1.91
C ARG A 89 -20.25 -20.04 1.80
N GLY A 90 -21.32 -20.63 1.28
CA GLY A 90 -22.64 -20.01 1.30
C GLY A 90 -23.26 -20.07 2.71
N ALA A 91 -24.04 -19.04 3.05
CA ALA A 91 -24.81 -18.95 4.28
C ALA A 91 -26.13 -18.20 4.04
N HIS A 92 -27.11 -18.41 4.90
CA HIS A 92 -28.33 -17.61 4.95
C HIS A 92 -28.33 -16.78 6.23
N ILE A 93 -28.79 -15.52 6.14
CA ILE A 93 -28.95 -14.65 7.29
C ILE A 93 -30.28 -14.99 7.98
N ASP A 94 -30.22 -15.37 9.24
CA ASP A 94 -31.40 -15.63 10.07
C ASP A 94 -31.66 -14.46 11.02
N GLY A 95 -32.91 -14.01 11.10
CA GLY A 95 -33.39 -12.97 12.00
C GLY A 95 -33.01 -11.55 11.56
N GLY A 96 -33.89 -10.59 11.88
CA GLY A 96 -33.63 -9.16 11.74
C GLY A 96 -34.70 -8.44 10.95
N GLU A 97 -35.64 -7.82 11.66
CA GLU A 97 -36.34 -6.66 11.16
C GLU A 97 -35.28 -5.59 10.87
N ALA A 98 -35.22 -5.09 9.62
CA ALA A 98 -34.22 -4.14 9.18
C ALA A 98 -34.26 -2.90 10.07
N VAL A 99 -33.34 -2.80 11.04
CA VAL A 99 -33.28 -1.63 11.92
C VAL A 99 -32.87 -0.44 11.04
N PRO A 100 -33.71 0.61 10.95
CA PRO A 100 -33.44 1.72 10.05
C PRO A 100 -32.12 2.38 10.43
N VAL A 101 -31.23 2.49 9.45
CA VAL A 101 -29.93 3.16 9.58
C VAL A 101 -30.20 4.61 10.02
N ARG A 102 -29.71 5.01 11.20
CA ARG A 102 -29.62 6.44 11.53
C ARG A 102 -28.71 7.09 10.48
N PRO A 103 -29.19 8.09 9.72
CA PRO A 103 -28.36 8.74 8.72
C PRO A 103 -27.11 9.31 9.40
N LYS A 104 -25.95 8.99 8.82
CA LYS A 104 -24.65 9.51 9.27
C LYS A 104 -24.75 11.03 9.27
N ALA A 105 -24.50 11.65 10.43
CA ALA A 105 -24.52 13.10 10.56
C ALA A 105 -23.64 13.73 9.47
N ALA A 106 -24.23 14.66 8.71
CA ALA A 106 -23.53 15.39 7.68
C ALA A 106 -22.27 16.06 8.28
N PRO A 107 -21.14 16.09 7.55
CA PRO A 107 -19.94 16.75 8.03
C PRO A 107 -20.25 18.22 8.32
N ALA A 108 -19.86 18.68 9.51
CA ALA A 108 -20.05 20.07 9.91
C ALA A 108 -19.35 21.01 8.91
N PRO A 109 -19.97 22.16 8.57
CA PRO A 109 -19.39 23.09 7.60
C PRO A 109 -18.01 23.56 8.07
N ALA A 110 -17.04 23.55 7.15
CA ALA A 110 -15.69 24.01 7.41
C ALA A 110 -15.70 25.48 7.86
N ARG A 111 -15.03 25.77 8.98
CA ARG A 111 -14.83 27.15 9.44
C ARG A 111 -14.04 27.93 8.38
N PRO A 112 -14.46 29.16 8.02
CA PRO A 112 -13.72 29.97 7.06
C PRO A 112 -12.31 30.27 7.58
N LYS A 113 -11.31 30.03 6.74
CA LYS A 113 -9.92 30.39 7.01
C LYS A 113 -9.81 31.92 7.10
N ALA A 114 -9.13 32.40 8.13
CA ALA A 114 -8.78 33.82 8.26
C ALA A 114 -7.93 34.27 7.05
N PRO A 115 -8.12 35.49 6.54
CA PRO A 115 -7.30 36.02 5.46
C PRO A 115 -5.84 36.15 5.91
N PRO A 116 -4.86 35.90 5.03
CA PRO A 116 -3.45 36.10 5.35
C PRO A 116 -3.17 37.57 5.67
N PRO A 117 -2.28 37.86 6.64
CA PRO A 117 -1.95 39.24 7.00
C PRO A 117 -1.34 39.97 5.81
N GLY A 118 -1.86 41.17 5.54
CA GLY A 118 -1.46 42.02 4.42
C GLY A 118 0.03 42.36 4.48
N GLN A 119 0.73 42.00 3.41
CA GLN A 119 2.09 42.44 3.13
C GLN A 119 2.04 43.94 2.85
N GLY A 120 2.59 44.73 3.78
CA GLY A 120 2.74 46.17 3.63
C GLY A 120 3.62 46.51 2.43
N ASP A 121 3.23 47.56 1.71
CA ASP A 121 3.99 48.17 0.62
C ASP A 121 5.39 48.57 1.12
N LEU A 122 6.40 47.85 0.63
CA LEU A 122 7.71 48.43 0.36
C LEU A 122 7.82 48.43 -1.16
N PHE A 123 7.47 49.55 -1.80
CA PHE A 123 8.15 50.23 -2.91
C PHE A 123 7.35 51.48 -3.29
#